data_AF-A0A968I5S4-F1
#
_entry.id   AF-A0A968I5S4-F1
#
_cell.length_a   1.000
_cell.length_b   1.000
_cell.length_c   1.000
_cell.angle_alpha   90.00
_cell.angle_beta   90.00
_cell.angle_gamma   90.00
#
_symmetry.space_group_name_H-M   'P 1'
#
loop_
_entity.id
_entity.type
_entity.pdbx_description
1 polymer ?
#
loop_
_entity_poly.entity_id
_entity_poly.type
_entity_poly.pdbx_seq_one_letter_code
_entity_poly.pdbx_strand_id
1 'polypeptide(L)'
;MQTAASLFRQQGQFGNYQRAIATLKELNRQPLQLMLNLPSNLIAFLELALKTLPSLLINPGHAPFLTWQKILPYQSIGMSFIFASLVCGCVIGGSQGIADSLNLSILQLILLSSVVFCSLVLTGGLMRQMVGQGGSWSGDFLIAGATLLPLGLWAILAAPIAAYLGRLEFIALSLFAGSYAILTLYGGYTRIGQLSEPLAALAVPAALLVTYGLTMLLYKALTLQLV
;
A
#
# COMPACT_ATOMS: atom_id res chain seq x y z
N MET A 1 14.87 -5.81 15.37
CA MET A 1 14.30 -6.72 16.38
C MET A 1 14.43 -8.19 15.97
N GLN A 2 14.07 -8.62 14.74
CA GLN A 2 14.34 -10.00 14.29
C GLN A 2 15.84 -10.34 14.25
N THR A 3 16.68 -9.42 13.77
CA THR A 3 18.15 -9.55 13.81
C THR A 3 18.71 -9.56 15.24
N ALA A 4 18.08 -8.82 16.15
CA ALA A 4 18.46 -8.82 17.56
C ALA A 4 18.06 -10.15 18.23
N ALA A 5 16.88 -10.69 17.90
CA ALA A 5 16.43 -12.00 18.36
C ALA A 5 17.34 -13.12 17.82
N SER A 6 17.78 -13.07 16.56
CA SER A 6 18.75 -14.04 16.03
C SER A 6 20.11 -13.93 16.72
N LEU A 7 20.56 -12.72 17.06
CA LEU A 7 21.79 -12.51 17.84
C LEU A 7 21.66 -13.04 19.27
N PHE A 8 20.55 -12.79 19.97
CA PHE A 8 20.31 -13.36 21.31
C PHE A 8 20.21 -14.89 21.31
N ARG A 9 19.69 -15.48 20.22
CA ARG A 9 19.68 -16.93 20.02
C ARG A 9 21.08 -17.48 19.80
N GLN A 10 21.91 -16.80 19.00
CA GLN A 10 23.32 -17.17 18.79
C GLN A 10 24.15 -17.02 20.07
N GLN A 11 23.81 -16.08 20.95
CA GLN A 11 24.48 -15.85 22.23
C GLN A 11 23.96 -16.76 23.37
N GLY A 12 23.04 -17.69 23.10
CA GLY A 12 22.46 -18.59 24.11
C GLY A 12 21.59 -17.89 25.16
N GLN A 13 21.24 -16.61 24.98
CA GLN A 13 20.44 -15.84 25.91
C GLN A 13 18.94 -16.01 25.64
N PHE A 14 18.42 -17.20 25.94
CA PHE A 14 17.03 -17.58 25.65
C PHE A 14 15.98 -16.67 26.32
N GLY A 15 16.26 -16.12 27.50
CA GLY A 15 15.34 -15.19 28.19
C GLY A 15 15.16 -13.86 27.44
N ASN A 16 16.25 -13.30 26.91
CA ASN A 16 16.21 -12.06 26.13
C ASN A 16 15.64 -12.30 24.73
N TYR A 17 15.88 -13.48 24.16
CA TYR A 17 15.21 -13.93 22.94
C TYR A 17 13.69 -14.01 23.11
N GLN A 18 13.21 -14.65 24.19
CA GLN A 18 11.78 -14.77 24.48
C GLN A 18 11.14 -13.41 24.73
N ARG A 19 11.81 -12.51 25.47
CA ARG A 19 11.33 -11.12 25.63
C ARG A 19 11.27 -10.39 24.31
N ALA A 20 12.33 -10.43 23.50
CA ALA A 20 12.34 -9.77 22.19
C ALA A 20 11.22 -10.27 21.27
N ILE A 21 10.93 -11.59 21.29
CA ILE A 21 9.82 -12.17 20.53
C ILE A 21 8.46 -11.80 21.12
N ALA A 22 8.30 -11.81 22.44
CA ALA A 22 7.06 -11.41 23.11
C ALA A 22 6.74 -9.95 22.80
N THR A 23 7.73 -9.05 22.89
CA THR A 23 7.57 -7.64 22.51
C THR A 23 7.23 -7.47 21.03
N LEU A 24 7.83 -8.27 20.14
CA LEU A 24 7.49 -8.27 18.71
C LEU A 24 6.04 -8.71 18.47
N LYS A 25 5.57 -9.71 19.22
CA LYS A 25 4.21 -10.24 19.15
C LYS A 25 3.19 -9.25 19.74
N GLU A 26 3.56 -8.53 20.79
CA GLU A 26 2.79 -7.46 21.42
C GLU A 26 2.62 -6.25 20.47
N LEU A 27 3.73 -5.77 19.89
CA LEU A 27 3.74 -4.68 18.91
C LEU A 27 2.93 -5.03 17.65
N ASN A 28 2.94 -6.30 17.22
CA ASN A 28 2.12 -6.75 16.09
C ASN A 28 0.63 -6.90 16.46
N ARG A 29 0.29 -7.03 17.75
CA ARG A 29 -1.10 -7.16 18.23
C ARG A 29 -1.81 -5.82 18.43
N GLN A 30 -1.08 -4.73 18.69
CA GLN A 30 -1.68 -3.42 18.99
C GLN A 30 -1.22 -2.33 18.00
N PRO A 31 -1.70 -2.38 16.73
CA PRO A 31 -1.33 -1.40 15.71
C PRO A 31 -1.74 0.05 16.08
N LEU A 32 -2.78 0.20 16.89
CA LEU A 32 -3.36 1.50 17.26
C LEU A 32 -2.46 2.31 18.20
N GLN A 33 -1.78 1.67 19.17
CA GLN A 33 -0.77 2.32 20.01
C GLN A 33 0.49 2.69 19.23
N LEU A 34 0.82 1.89 18.22
CA LEU A 34 1.90 2.12 17.28
C LEU A 34 1.68 3.40 16.45
N MET A 35 0.43 3.66 16.05
CA MET A 35 0.03 4.88 15.31
C MET A 35 0.10 6.15 16.17
N LEU A 36 -0.08 6.03 17.49
CA LEU A 36 0.00 7.19 18.40
C LEU A 36 1.44 7.69 18.62
N ASN A 37 2.44 6.82 18.47
CA ASN A 37 3.88 7.18 18.57
C ASN A 37 4.53 7.54 17.22
N LEU A 38 3.74 7.67 16.15
CA LEU A 38 4.20 8.03 14.81
C LEU A 38 4.84 9.43 14.66
N PRO A 39 4.43 10.50 15.40
CA PRO A 39 4.81 11.86 15.01
C PRO A 39 6.26 12.25 15.33
N SER A 40 6.98 11.50 16.17
CA SER A 40 8.33 11.90 16.61
C SER A 40 9.43 11.74 15.54
N ASN A 41 9.17 11.02 14.44
CA ASN A 41 10.19 10.69 13.41
C ASN A 41 9.70 10.86 11.97
N LEU A 42 8.83 11.83 11.71
CA LEU A 42 8.20 12.02 10.40
C LEU A 42 9.22 12.31 9.28
N ILE A 43 10.27 13.09 9.58
CA ILE A 43 11.36 13.40 8.64
C ILE A 43 12.12 12.12 8.24
N ALA A 44 12.42 11.25 9.21
CA ALA A 44 13.11 9.99 8.93
C ALA A 44 12.25 9.05 8.08
N PHE A 45 10.92 9.05 8.27
CA PHE A 45 10.01 8.28 7.42
C PHE A 45 9.94 8.84 6.00
N LEU A 46 9.92 10.16 5.85
CA LEU A 46 9.91 10.81 4.55
C LEU A 46 11.20 10.50 3.77
N GLU A 47 12.36 10.62 4.43
CA GLU A 47 13.65 10.30 3.82
C GLU A 47 13.71 8.83 3.37
N LEU A 48 13.22 7.91 4.22
CA LEU A 48 13.17 6.48 3.90
C LEU A 48 12.20 6.18 2.75
N ALA A 49 11.02 6.80 2.75
CA ALA A 49 10.03 6.67 1.68
C ALA A 49 10.59 7.17 0.34
N LEU A 50 11.25 8.33 0.34
CA LEU A 50 11.88 8.90 -0.85
C LEU A 50 13.04 8.05 -1.37
N LYS A 51 13.87 7.48 -0.48
CA LYS A 51 14.96 6.57 -0.85
C LYS A 51 14.46 5.24 -1.42
N THR A 52 13.29 4.77 -0.98
CA THR A 52 12.71 3.49 -1.42
C THR A 52 11.82 3.63 -2.65
N LEU A 53 11.32 4.84 -2.93
CA LEU A 53 10.44 5.11 -4.08
C LEU A 53 10.99 4.61 -5.42
N PRO A 54 12.26 4.87 -5.81
CA PRO A 54 12.76 4.44 -7.12
C PRO A 54 12.83 2.92 -7.24
N SER A 55 13.20 2.22 -6.15
CA SER A 55 13.29 0.76 -6.17
C SER A 55 11.90 0.12 -6.26
N LEU A 56 10.89 0.71 -5.63
CA LEU A 56 9.49 0.29 -5.74
C LEU A 56 8.94 0.48 -7.15
N LEU A 57 9.32 1.57 -7.83
CA LEU A 57 8.89 1.84 -9.20
C LEU A 57 9.62 0.99 -10.25
N ILE A 58 10.88 0.59 -10.01
CA ILE A 58 11.63 -0.25 -10.96
C ILE A 58 11.31 -1.73 -10.77
N ASN A 59 11.17 -2.19 -9.51
CA ASN A 59 10.92 -3.60 -9.19
C ASN A 59 9.73 -3.76 -8.23
N PRO A 60 8.49 -3.56 -8.72
CA PRO A 60 7.27 -3.56 -7.91
C PRO A 60 7.02 -4.87 -7.17
N GLY A 61 7.44 -6.02 -7.71
CA GLY A 61 7.18 -7.33 -7.12
C GLY A 61 8.17 -7.77 -6.03
N HIS A 62 9.39 -7.22 -6.00
CA HIS A 62 10.42 -7.63 -5.02
C HIS A 62 10.84 -6.52 -4.06
N ALA A 63 10.87 -5.26 -4.51
CA ALA A 63 11.32 -4.14 -3.69
C ALA A 63 10.49 -3.91 -2.40
N PRO A 64 9.14 -4.08 -2.39
CA PRO A 64 8.38 -3.96 -1.14
C PRO A 64 8.85 -4.95 -0.08
N PHE A 65 9.15 -6.19 -0.49
CA PHE A 65 9.61 -7.24 0.41
C PHE A 65 11.01 -6.95 0.97
N LEU A 66 11.96 -6.56 0.11
CA LEU A 66 13.30 -6.18 0.56
C LEU A 66 13.28 -5.00 1.53
N THR A 67 12.38 -4.05 1.30
CA THR A 67 12.18 -2.89 2.17
C THR A 67 11.58 -3.35 3.50
N TRP A 68 10.52 -4.15 3.46
CA TRP A 68 9.85 -4.68 4.64
C TRP A 68 10.77 -5.46 5.58
N GLN A 69 11.71 -6.24 5.03
CA GLN A 69 12.70 -6.98 5.84
C GLN A 69 13.66 -6.08 6.61
N LYS A 70 13.97 -4.89 6.09
CA LYS A 70 14.98 -3.98 6.64
C LYS A 70 14.42 -3.03 7.69
N ILE A 71 13.10 -2.87 7.73
CA ILE A 71 12.42 -1.84 8.52
C ILE A 71 11.65 -2.46 9.69
N LEU A 72 11.33 -1.62 10.67
CA LEU A 72 10.47 -1.99 11.78
C LEU A 72 8.98 -1.90 11.39
N PRO A 73 8.09 -2.67 12.03
CA PRO A 73 6.65 -2.68 11.69
C PRO A 73 6.00 -1.29 11.67
N TYR A 74 6.36 -0.39 12.59
CA TYR A 74 5.80 0.98 12.61
C TYR A 74 6.28 1.83 11.45
N GLN A 75 7.53 1.64 11.00
CA GLN A 75 8.10 2.37 9.87
C GLN A 75 7.39 1.98 8.57
N SER A 76 7.03 0.71 8.44
CA SER A 76 6.25 0.17 7.32
C SER A 76 4.88 0.85 7.19
N ILE A 77 4.20 1.03 8.32
CA ILE A 77 2.90 1.72 8.39
C ILE A 77 3.08 3.21 8.05
N GLY A 78 4.08 3.87 8.67
CA GLY A 78 4.37 5.28 8.39
C GLY A 78 4.69 5.56 6.92
N MET A 79 5.54 4.74 6.29
CA MET A 79 5.84 4.85 4.86
C MET A 79 4.60 4.64 3.99
N SER A 80 3.74 3.69 4.37
CA SER A 80 2.51 3.43 3.64
C SER A 80 1.58 4.65 3.62
N PHE A 81 1.43 5.35 4.75
CA PHE A 81 0.67 6.61 4.80
C PHE A 81 1.30 7.72 3.95
N ILE A 82 2.63 7.79 3.89
CA ILE A 82 3.35 8.73 3.02
C ILE A 82 3.06 8.42 1.56
N PHE A 83 3.12 7.15 1.16
CA PHE A 83 2.76 6.73 -0.20
C PHE A 83 1.29 7.00 -0.52
N ALA A 84 0.37 6.69 0.39
CA ALA A 84 -1.05 6.99 0.21
C ALA A 84 -1.30 8.50 0.05
N SER A 85 -0.63 9.32 0.85
CA SER A 85 -0.73 10.79 0.75
C SER A 85 -0.15 11.32 -0.56
N LEU A 86 0.98 10.78 -1.01
CA LEU A 86 1.59 11.10 -2.31
C LEU A 86 0.62 10.75 -3.45
N VAL A 87 0.05 9.55 -3.43
CA VAL A 87 -0.94 9.11 -4.42
C VAL A 87 -2.17 9.99 -4.40
N CYS A 88 -2.68 10.34 -3.22
CA CYS A 88 -3.80 11.27 -3.08
C CYS A 88 -3.49 12.62 -3.74
N GLY A 89 -2.28 13.16 -3.53
CA GLY A 89 -1.81 14.37 -4.21
C GLY A 89 -1.76 14.21 -5.73
N CYS A 90 -1.27 13.07 -6.23
CA CYS A 90 -1.27 12.75 -7.66
C CYS A 90 -2.68 12.66 -8.25
N VAL A 91 -3.64 12.07 -7.53
CA VAL A 91 -5.04 11.98 -7.96
C VAL A 91 -5.68 13.37 -8.03
N ILE A 92 -5.48 14.21 -7.02
CA ILE A 92 -6.00 15.59 -6.99
C ILE A 92 -5.40 16.42 -8.13
N GLY A 93 -4.08 16.33 -8.35
CA GLY A 93 -3.41 17.02 -9.45
C GLY A 93 -3.87 16.51 -10.82
N GLY A 94 -3.98 15.20 -10.97
CA GLY A 94 -4.47 14.54 -12.18
C GLY A 94 -5.91 14.91 -12.53
N SER A 95 -6.80 14.98 -11.54
CA SER A 95 -8.21 15.33 -11.77
C SER A 95 -8.40 16.76 -12.27
N GLN A 96 -7.48 17.68 -11.95
CA GLN A 96 -7.53 19.04 -12.50
C GLN A 96 -7.13 19.09 -13.99
N GLY A 97 -6.28 18.16 -14.43
CA GLY A 97 -5.84 18.08 -15.82
C GLY A 97 -6.83 17.34 -16.74
N ILE A 98 -7.61 16.39 -16.20
CA ILE A 98 -8.68 15.72 -16.95
C ILE A 98 -9.93 16.60 -16.87
N ALA A 99 -9.99 17.61 -17.74
CA ALA A 99 -11.08 18.58 -17.88
C ALA A 99 -12.47 18.01 -17.50
N ASP A 100 -13.13 18.64 -16.52
CA ASP A 100 -14.54 18.50 -16.11
C ASP A 100 -15.12 17.09 -15.84
N SER A 101 -14.31 16.03 -15.81
CA SER A 101 -14.85 14.66 -15.79
C SER A 101 -15.25 14.14 -14.40
N LEU A 102 -14.58 14.60 -13.34
CA LEU A 102 -14.86 14.23 -11.96
C LEU A 102 -15.34 15.49 -11.24
N ASN A 103 -16.62 15.81 -11.35
CA ASN A 103 -17.29 16.90 -10.60
C ASN A 103 -17.31 16.61 -9.08
N LEU A 104 -16.13 16.44 -8.49
CA LEU A 104 -15.92 16.10 -7.10
C LEU A 104 -15.07 17.18 -6.43
N SER A 105 -15.46 17.55 -5.22
CA SER A 105 -14.65 18.39 -4.36
C SER A 105 -13.35 17.69 -3.94
N ILE A 106 -12.34 18.48 -3.56
CA ILE A 106 -11.05 17.96 -3.04
C ILE A 106 -11.28 17.01 -1.86
N LEU A 107 -12.22 17.34 -0.95
CA LEU A 107 -12.56 16.47 0.18
C LEU A 107 -13.13 15.11 -0.27
N GLN A 108 -13.97 15.10 -1.30
CA GLN A 108 -14.50 13.86 -1.88
C GLN A 108 -13.40 13.02 -2.53
N LEU A 109 -12.42 13.65 -3.21
CA LEU A 109 -11.25 12.95 -3.77
C LEU A 109 -10.34 12.35 -2.69
N ILE A 110 -10.13 13.08 -1.59
CA ILE A 110 -9.39 12.57 -0.43
C ILE A 110 -10.12 11.37 0.17
N LEU A 111 -11.44 11.46 0.34
CA LEU A 111 -12.26 10.38 0.87
C LEU A 111 -12.20 9.14 -0.05
N LEU A 112 -12.33 9.34 -1.36
CA LEU A 112 -12.26 8.26 -2.34
C LEU A 112 -10.90 7.56 -2.32
N SER A 113 -9.81 8.33 -2.30
CA SER A 113 -8.44 7.82 -2.22
C SER A 113 -8.19 7.06 -0.91
N SER A 114 -8.75 7.56 0.20
CA SER A 114 -8.67 6.91 1.50
C SER A 114 -9.42 5.57 1.51
N VAL A 115 -10.59 5.48 0.86
CA VAL A 115 -11.33 4.23 0.72
C VAL A 115 -10.56 3.20 -0.08
N VAL A 116 -9.97 3.59 -1.21
CA VAL A 116 -9.14 2.69 -2.05
C VAL A 116 -7.98 2.11 -1.22
N PHE A 117 -7.29 2.95 -0.46
CA PHE A 117 -6.20 2.52 0.40
C PHE A 117 -6.67 1.58 1.51
N CYS A 118 -7.68 1.99 2.27
CA CYS A 118 -8.23 1.20 3.37
C CYS A 118 -8.80 -0.14 2.88
N SER A 119 -9.47 -0.19 1.74
CA SER A 119 -10.03 -1.43 1.19
C SER A 119 -8.93 -2.43 0.81
N LEU A 120 -7.80 -1.97 0.25
CA LEU A 120 -6.66 -2.84 -0.03
C LEU A 120 -6.03 -3.40 1.25
N VAL A 121 -5.83 -2.55 2.28
CA VAL A 121 -5.30 -2.99 3.58
C VAL A 121 -6.23 -4.02 4.22
N LEU A 122 -7.53 -3.73 4.27
CA LEU A 122 -8.53 -4.60 4.86
C LEU A 122 -8.65 -5.92 4.09
N THR A 123 -8.65 -5.88 2.76
CA THR A 123 -8.77 -7.11 1.96
C THR A 123 -7.53 -7.98 2.11
N GLY A 124 -6.32 -7.39 2.15
CA GLY A 124 -5.09 -8.13 2.45
C GLY A 124 -5.13 -8.80 3.83
N GLY A 125 -5.56 -8.04 4.86
CA GLY A 125 -5.75 -8.55 6.21
C GLY A 125 -6.78 -9.68 6.30
N LEU A 126 -7.93 -9.54 5.64
CA LEU A 126 -8.99 -10.55 5.58
C LEU A 126 -8.53 -11.82 4.88
N MET A 127 -7.89 -11.70 3.70
CA MET A 127 -7.35 -12.85 2.98
C MET A 127 -6.35 -13.63 3.83
N ARG A 128 -5.45 -12.93 4.54
CA ARG A 128 -4.51 -13.56 5.47
C ARG A 128 -5.21 -14.29 6.62
N GLN A 129 -6.26 -13.69 7.20
CA GLN A 129 -7.05 -14.31 8.26
C GLN A 129 -7.80 -15.56 7.81
N MET A 130 -8.40 -15.54 6.61
CA MET A 130 -9.15 -16.69 6.06
C MET A 130 -8.25 -17.91 5.81
N VAL A 131 -6.99 -17.67 5.41
CA VAL A 131 -6.04 -18.75 5.13
C VAL A 131 -5.29 -19.20 6.40
N GLY A 132 -5.34 -18.44 7.50
CA GLY A 132 -4.63 -18.76 8.74
C GLY A 132 -3.11 -18.70 8.62
N GLN A 133 -2.59 -18.00 7.59
CA GLN A 133 -1.16 -17.90 7.31
C GLN A 133 -0.47 -16.78 8.09
N GLY A 134 0.86 -16.85 8.12
CA GLY A 134 1.71 -15.82 8.71
C GLY A 134 1.61 -14.47 7.99
N GLY A 135 2.16 -13.44 8.62
CA GLY A 135 2.17 -12.06 8.11
C GLY A 135 1.81 -11.05 9.20
N SER A 136 1.82 -9.77 8.84
CA SER A 136 1.54 -8.67 9.77
C SER A 136 0.71 -7.58 9.12
N TRP A 137 -0.06 -6.87 9.94
CA TRP A 137 -0.78 -5.68 9.49
C TRP A 137 0.18 -4.65 8.90
N SER A 138 1.37 -4.49 9.49
CA SER A 138 2.38 -3.59 8.94
C SER A 138 2.80 -3.91 7.50
N GLY A 139 2.78 -5.20 7.13
CA GLY A 139 3.00 -5.67 5.77
C GLY A 139 1.82 -5.31 4.88
N ASP A 140 0.60 -5.58 5.33
CA ASP A 140 -0.64 -5.25 4.59
C ASP A 140 -0.72 -3.75 4.25
N PHE A 141 -0.36 -2.89 5.21
CA PHE A 141 -0.23 -1.44 4.97
C PHE A 141 0.80 -1.15 3.87
N LEU A 142 2.02 -1.66 3.97
CA LEU A 142 3.06 -1.38 2.97
C LEU A 142 2.70 -1.89 1.58
N ILE A 143 2.11 -3.08 1.48
CA ILE A 143 1.64 -3.65 0.22
C ILE A 143 0.61 -2.72 -0.42
N ALA A 144 -0.39 -2.27 0.35
CA ALA A 144 -1.42 -1.35 -0.16
C ALA A 144 -0.80 -0.03 -0.64
N GLY A 145 0.05 0.59 0.17
CA GLY A 145 0.70 1.86 -0.19
C GLY A 145 1.58 1.73 -1.43
N ALA A 146 2.40 0.68 -1.52
CA ALA A 146 3.26 0.42 -2.67
C ALA A 146 2.46 0.11 -3.95
N THR A 147 1.34 -0.61 -3.82
CA THR A 147 0.45 -0.95 -4.96
C THR A 147 -0.16 0.30 -5.58
N LEU A 148 -0.45 1.32 -4.76
CA LEU A 148 -1.05 2.56 -5.24
C LEU A 148 -0.06 3.50 -5.94
N LEU A 149 1.25 3.37 -5.71
CA LEU A 149 2.27 4.22 -6.36
C LEU A 149 2.19 4.23 -7.90
N PRO A 150 2.18 3.08 -8.61
CA PRO A 150 2.04 3.09 -10.07
C PRO A 150 0.71 3.69 -10.52
N LEU A 151 -0.37 3.51 -9.74
CA LEU A 151 -1.68 4.10 -10.03
C LEU A 151 -1.70 5.62 -9.81
N GLY A 152 -0.99 6.13 -8.81
CA GLY A 152 -0.82 7.57 -8.58
C GLY A 152 -0.02 8.21 -9.72
N LEU A 153 1.07 7.57 -10.15
CA LEU A 153 1.84 8.02 -11.31
C LEU A 153 0.98 8.04 -12.58
N TRP A 154 0.15 7.02 -12.78
CA TRP A 154 -0.84 7.02 -13.86
C TRP A 154 -1.82 8.19 -13.74
N ALA A 155 -2.36 8.44 -12.54
CA ALA A 155 -3.37 9.48 -12.34
C ALA A 155 -2.86 10.89 -12.70
N ILE A 156 -1.62 11.23 -12.33
CA ILE A 156 -1.04 12.55 -12.66
C ILE A 156 -0.62 12.67 -14.13
N LEU A 157 -0.17 11.57 -14.75
CA LEU A 157 0.28 11.57 -16.15
C LEU A 157 -0.86 11.35 -17.16
N ALA A 158 -2.00 10.83 -16.72
CA ALA A 158 -3.16 10.51 -17.55
C ALA A 158 -3.64 11.72 -18.36
N ALA A 159 -3.85 12.86 -17.70
CA ALA A 159 -4.30 14.10 -18.34
C ALA A 159 -3.37 14.60 -19.45
N PRO A 160 -2.08 14.88 -19.19
CA PRO A 160 -1.19 15.38 -20.25
C PRO A 160 -0.99 14.35 -21.35
N ILE A 161 -0.90 13.05 -21.05
CA ILE A 161 -0.73 12.02 -22.09
C ILE A 161 -1.97 11.93 -22.99
N ALA A 162 -3.18 11.97 -22.41
CA ALA A 162 -4.40 11.97 -23.19
C ALA A 162 -4.55 13.24 -24.07
N ALA A 163 -4.07 14.39 -23.58
CA ALA A 163 -4.13 15.66 -24.31
C ALA A 163 -3.09 15.77 -25.45
N TYR A 164 -1.86 15.29 -25.23
CA TYR A 164 -0.74 15.55 -26.14
C TYR A 164 -0.30 14.35 -26.98
N LEU A 165 -0.37 13.12 -26.45
CA LEU A 165 0.19 11.94 -27.11
C LEU A 165 -0.89 11.10 -27.81
N GLY A 166 -2.10 11.04 -27.24
CA GLY A 166 -3.25 10.37 -27.85
C GLY A 166 -3.81 9.21 -27.02
N ARG A 167 -4.78 8.49 -27.61
CA ARG A 167 -5.53 7.44 -26.91
C ARG A 167 -4.74 6.14 -26.72
N LEU A 168 -3.86 5.79 -27.65
CA LEU A 168 -3.10 4.53 -27.57
C LEU A 168 -2.09 4.57 -26.42
N GLU A 169 -1.44 5.70 -26.23
CA GLU A 169 -0.46 5.96 -25.20
C GLU A 169 -1.13 6.01 -23.82
N PHE A 170 -2.33 6.59 -23.73
CA PHE A 170 -3.16 6.53 -22.53
C PHE A 170 -3.52 5.08 -22.16
N ILE A 171 -3.93 4.25 -23.12
CA ILE A 171 -4.21 2.83 -22.90
C ILE A 171 -2.95 2.10 -22.47
N ALA A 172 -1.81 2.33 -23.13
CA ALA A 172 -0.54 1.72 -22.81
C ALA A 172 -0.09 2.07 -21.37
N LEU A 173 -0.21 3.33 -20.97
CA LEU A 173 0.07 3.77 -19.61
C LEU A 173 -0.85 3.11 -18.58
N SER A 174 -2.14 2.97 -18.91
CA SER A 174 -3.13 2.32 -18.05
C SER A 174 -2.79 0.84 -17.83
N LEU A 175 -2.44 0.13 -18.91
CA LEU A 175 -2.00 -1.27 -18.85
C LEU A 175 -0.70 -1.41 -18.07
N PHE A 176 0.25 -0.50 -18.28
CA PHE A 176 1.52 -0.47 -17.54
C PHE A 176 1.29 -0.32 -16.04
N ALA A 177 0.54 0.70 -15.62
CA ALA A 177 0.27 0.97 -14.22
C ALA A 177 -0.54 -0.16 -13.55
N GLY A 178 -1.55 -0.69 -14.25
CA GLY A 178 -2.32 -1.85 -13.78
C GLY A 178 -1.45 -3.09 -13.60
N SER A 179 -0.58 -3.39 -14.55
CA SER A 179 0.34 -4.53 -14.48
C SER A 179 1.31 -4.41 -13.31
N TYR A 180 1.85 -3.21 -13.08
CA TYR A 180 2.73 -2.94 -11.94
C TYR A 180 1.99 -3.08 -10.60
N ALA A 181 0.76 -2.56 -10.50
CA ALA A 181 -0.06 -2.73 -9.30
C ALA A 181 -0.36 -4.21 -9.00
N ILE A 182 -0.73 -4.99 -10.02
CA ILE A 182 -0.95 -6.44 -9.91
C ILE A 182 0.33 -7.14 -9.43
N LEU A 183 1.48 -6.79 -10.00
CA LEU A 183 2.76 -7.41 -9.65
C LEU A 183 3.19 -7.04 -8.21
N THR A 184 2.92 -5.81 -7.76
CA THR A 184 3.13 -5.41 -6.36
C THR A 184 2.23 -6.19 -5.41
N LEU A 185 0.93 -6.32 -5.71
CA LEU A 185 0.01 -7.09 -4.88
C LEU A 185 0.42 -8.57 -4.84
N TYR A 186 0.71 -9.19 -5.98
CA TYR A 186 1.11 -10.58 -6.06
C TYR A 186 2.40 -10.85 -5.30
N GLY A 187 3.44 -10.03 -5.53
CA GLY A 187 4.71 -10.13 -4.81
C GLY A 187 4.57 -9.84 -3.31
N GLY A 188 3.73 -8.89 -2.95
CA GLY A 188 3.40 -8.56 -1.56
C GLY A 188 2.71 -9.70 -0.84
N TYR A 189 1.65 -10.26 -1.43
CA TYR A 189 0.87 -11.36 -0.86
C TYR A 189 1.68 -12.64 -0.74
N THR A 190 2.49 -12.98 -1.73
CA THR A 190 3.35 -14.19 -1.68
C THR A 190 4.49 -14.05 -0.68
N ARG A 191 5.23 -12.93 -0.68
CA ARG A 191 6.48 -12.80 0.09
C ARG A 191 6.31 -12.18 1.48
N ILE A 192 5.47 -11.15 1.60
CA ILE A 192 5.21 -10.47 2.89
C ILE A 192 4.01 -11.12 3.59
N GLY A 193 2.93 -11.36 2.84
CA GLY A 193 1.71 -12.00 3.34
C GLY A 193 1.80 -13.53 3.48
N GLN A 194 2.90 -14.14 3.03
CA GLN A 194 3.15 -15.59 3.11
C GLN A 194 2.02 -16.46 2.54
N LEU A 195 1.23 -15.93 1.60
CA LEU A 195 0.24 -16.70 0.87
C LEU A 195 0.94 -17.61 -0.14
N SER A 196 0.41 -18.81 -0.34
CA SER A 196 0.87 -19.67 -1.43
C SER A 196 0.56 -19.01 -2.78
N GLU A 197 1.39 -19.28 -3.79
CA GLU A 197 1.21 -18.74 -5.15
C GLU A 197 -0.23 -18.90 -5.72
N PRO A 198 -0.90 -20.07 -5.61
CA PRO A 198 -2.27 -20.20 -6.11
C PRO A 198 -3.27 -19.34 -5.32
N LEU A 199 -3.08 -19.19 -4.01
CA LEU A 199 -3.94 -18.33 -3.19
C LEU A 199 -3.68 -16.86 -3.48
N ALA A 200 -2.43 -16.45 -3.67
CA ALA A 200 -2.10 -15.09 -4.07
C ALA A 200 -2.66 -14.77 -5.46
N ALA A 201 -2.57 -15.68 -6.42
CA ALA A 201 -3.15 -15.52 -7.76
C ALA A 201 -4.67 -15.30 -7.73
N LEU A 202 -5.38 -15.89 -6.75
CA LEU A 202 -6.80 -15.65 -6.53
C LEU A 202 -7.07 -14.37 -5.69
N ALA A 203 -6.24 -14.10 -4.69
CA ALA A 203 -6.41 -12.98 -3.77
C ALA A 203 -6.22 -11.62 -4.45
N VAL A 204 -5.28 -11.51 -5.40
CA VAL A 204 -5.02 -10.26 -6.13
C VAL A 204 -6.26 -9.75 -6.88
N PRO A 205 -6.89 -10.51 -7.81
CA PRO A 205 -8.09 -10.05 -8.49
C PRO A 205 -9.26 -9.84 -7.53
N ALA A 206 -9.40 -10.65 -6.48
CA ALA A 206 -10.42 -10.43 -5.46
C ALA A 206 -10.23 -9.10 -4.72
N ALA A 207 -9.00 -8.76 -4.32
CA ALA A 207 -8.67 -7.50 -3.67
C ALA A 207 -8.95 -6.28 -4.56
N LEU A 208 -8.63 -6.40 -5.85
CA LEU A 208 -8.93 -5.36 -6.83
C LEU A 208 -10.44 -5.21 -7.07
N LEU A 209 -11.19 -6.30 -7.17
CA LEU A 209 -12.66 -6.26 -7.35
C LEU A 209 -13.37 -5.66 -6.13
N VAL A 210 -12.98 -6.06 -4.91
CA VAL A 210 -13.53 -5.50 -3.66
C VAL A 210 -13.21 -4.00 -3.57
N THR A 211 -11.96 -3.63 -3.83
CA THR A 211 -11.53 -2.23 -3.81
C THR A 211 -12.27 -1.39 -4.85
N TYR A 212 -12.37 -1.88 -6.09
CA TYR A 212 -13.13 -1.23 -7.15
C TYR A 212 -14.61 -1.09 -6.78
N GLY A 213 -15.24 -2.15 -6.29
CA GLY A 213 -16.65 -2.15 -5.91
C GLY A 213 -16.97 -1.13 -4.81
N LEU A 214 -16.18 -1.12 -3.73
CA LEU A 214 -16.34 -0.16 -2.63
C LEU A 214 -16.12 1.28 -3.09
N THR A 215 -15.09 1.51 -3.90
CA THR A 215 -14.77 2.83 -4.44
C THR A 215 -15.88 3.33 -5.37
N MET A 216 -16.41 2.45 -6.23
CA MET A 216 -17.49 2.79 -7.16
C MET A 216 -18.80 3.06 -6.44
N LEU A 217 -19.12 2.29 -5.39
CA LEU A 217 -20.29 2.54 -4.54
C LEU A 217 -20.21 3.92 -3.89
N LEU A 218 -19.05 4.27 -3.32
CA LEU A 218 -18.84 5.59 -2.74
C LEU A 218 -18.93 6.69 -3.79
N TYR A 219 -18.28 6.52 -4.96
CA TYR A 219 -18.34 7.49 -6.05
C TYR A 219 -19.79 7.77 -6.49
N LYS A 220 -20.61 6.72 -6.65
CA LYS A 220 -22.03 6.86 -6.97
C LYS A 220 -22.80 7.58 -5.86
N ALA A 221 -22.54 7.25 -4.60
CA ALA A 221 -23.20 7.92 -3.47
C ALA A 221 -22.86 9.42 -3.43
N LEU A 222 -21.60 9.78 -3.68
CA LEU A 222 -21.15 11.18 -3.67
C LEU A 222 -21.69 11.99 -4.85
N THR A 223 -21.84 11.37 -6.02
CA THR A 223 -22.38 12.02 -7.22
C THR A 223 -23.91 12.12 -7.20
N LEU A 224 -24.62 11.16 -6.60
CA LEU A 224 -26.07 11.22 -6.42
C LEU A 224 -26.51 12.31 -5.42
N GLN A 225 -25.65 12.71 -4.48
CA GLN A 225 -25.93 13.82 -3.55
C GLN A 225 -25.78 15.22 -4.18
N LEU A 226 -25.27 15.29 -5.41
CA LEU A 226 -25.05 16.54 -6.16
C LEU A 226 -26.14 16.82 -7.22
N VAL A 227 -27.17 15.98 -7.32
CA VAL A 227 -28.37 16.15 -8.17
C VAL A 227 -29.58 16.38 -7.27
#